data_AF-A0A838JXX9-F1
#
_entry.id   AF-A0A838JXX9-F1
#
_cell.length_a   1.000
_cell.length_b   1.000
_cell.length_c   1.000
_cell.angle_alpha   90.00
_cell.angle_beta   90.00
_cell.angle_gamma   90.00
#
_symmetry.space_group_name_H-M   'P 1'
#
loop_
_entity.id
_entity.type
_entity.pdbx_description
1 polymer ?
#
loop_
_entity_poly.entity_id
_entity_poly.type
_entity_poly.pdbx_seq_one_letter_code
_entity_poly.pdbx_strand_id
1 'polypeptide(L)'
;MRAPGAAGAIVDRYAGVVFDVDGVLLRLHQPIDGAAESLAALRQRGIAVAFVTNNASRTSAQVADALEAAGIAADAEQVTTSSTAAAQLLKPGTRCLVIGMDGLRTALADRGCPTVTEPDGADAVVVGLQTDLTWDDLRRATLALARGARFLGTNADRSYPAPEGPWPGNGAILAALATASGRQPEIAGKPSPALFRAAAERLPAGPLLMVGDRPETDLDGAAALGWDTALVLTGVTPATEADAVRPRPTWVLQDLRALLDHVPSVPRDDVIVRPARATDSSAILGLWDQAGMLGYTREPERDISAVLAADAGAFLVAEAAGETVGVLMGSNDGRRGWINRLAIAPQHRARGIGRALVAEAERVMGAGGLPQANLLVFADNRDAQDFWERLGYSASAPVTLRSKRLGASPADPC
;
A
#
# COMPACT_ATOMS: atom_id res chain seq x y z
N MET A 1 22.89 21.27 -4.98
CA MET A 1 22.64 21.49 -3.54
C MET A 1 21.25 22.12 -3.42
N ARG A 2 20.20 21.32 -3.11
CA ARG A 2 18.85 21.86 -2.88
C ARG A 2 18.82 22.46 -1.46
N ALA A 3 18.23 23.64 -1.32
CA ALA A 3 18.12 24.34 -0.04
C ALA A 3 17.32 23.48 0.98
N PRO A 4 17.71 23.47 2.26
CA PRO A 4 16.94 22.80 3.30
C PRO A 4 15.71 23.65 3.63
N GLY A 5 14.50 23.10 3.47
CA GLY A 5 13.26 23.68 4.04
C GLY A 5 12.08 23.98 3.10
N ALA A 6 12.10 23.66 1.81
CA ALA A 6 10.91 23.83 0.96
C ALA A 6 9.97 22.62 1.08
N ALA A 7 8.71 22.85 1.46
CA ALA A 7 7.63 21.87 1.36
C ALA A 7 7.60 21.25 -0.05
N GLY A 8 7.72 19.92 -0.13
CA GLY A 8 7.64 19.18 -1.39
C GLY A 8 6.20 18.78 -1.70
N ALA A 9 5.89 18.64 -2.99
CA ALA A 9 4.66 17.98 -3.42
C ALA A 9 4.64 16.52 -2.91
N ILE A 10 3.45 15.90 -2.81
CA ILE A 10 3.32 14.46 -2.47
C ILE A 10 4.33 13.63 -3.28
N VAL A 11 4.39 13.88 -4.58
CA VAL A 11 5.22 13.11 -5.51
C VAL A 11 6.72 13.22 -5.26
N ASP A 12 7.20 14.31 -4.64
CA ASP A 12 8.62 14.54 -4.40
C ASP A 12 9.21 13.56 -3.34
N ARG A 13 8.36 12.76 -2.69
CA ARG A 13 8.75 11.71 -1.72
C ARG A 13 9.14 10.40 -2.38
N TYR A 14 8.90 10.25 -3.69
CA TYR A 14 9.01 8.99 -4.40
C TYR A 14 10.05 9.06 -5.51
N ALA A 15 10.78 7.96 -5.68
CA ALA A 15 11.72 7.77 -6.78
C ALA A 15 11.01 7.47 -8.11
N GLY A 16 9.81 6.90 -8.03
CA GLY A 16 8.95 6.65 -9.18
C GLY A 16 7.50 6.41 -8.77
N VAL A 17 6.60 6.57 -9.74
CA VAL A 17 5.17 6.36 -9.56
C VAL A 17 4.66 5.36 -10.57
N VAL A 18 3.90 4.38 -10.09
CA VAL A 18 3.21 3.39 -10.90
C VAL A 18 1.73 3.77 -10.94
N PHE A 19 1.17 3.92 -12.13
CA PHE A 19 -0.24 4.27 -12.32
C PHE A 19 -1.00 3.08 -12.87
N ASP A 20 -2.15 2.76 -12.28
CA ASP A 20 -3.16 2.05 -13.04
C ASP A 20 -3.61 2.87 -14.25
N VAL A 21 -4.11 2.21 -15.29
CA VAL A 21 -4.62 2.87 -16.49
C VAL A 21 -6.12 3.13 -16.38
N ASP A 22 -6.91 2.08 -16.18
CA ASP A 22 -8.37 2.16 -16.18
C ASP A 22 -8.87 2.78 -14.87
N GLY A 23 -9.74 3.80 -14.93
CA GLY A 23 -10.25 4.49 -13.74
C GLY A 23 -9.31 5.55 -13.14
N VAL A 24 -8.04 5.58 -13.57
CA VAL A 24 -7.01 6.52 -13.11
C VAL A 24 -6.53 7.47 -14.22
N LEU A 25 -6.22 6.93 -15.41
CA LEU A 25 -5.79 7.71 -16.57
C LEU A 25 -6.87 7.79 -17.65
N LEU A 26 -7.54 6.66 -17.87
CA LEU A 26 -8.57 6.51 -18.89
C LEU A 26 -9.85 5.97 -18.28
N ARG A 27 -10.99 6.42 -18.79
CA ARG A 27 -12.28 5.75 -18.62
C ARG A 27 -12.71 5.19 -19.96
N LEU A 28 -12.54 3.87 -20.13
CA LEU A 28 -12.65 3.17 -21.42
C LEU A 28 -11.64 3.70 -22.46
N HIS A 29 -12.05 4.72 -23.23
CA HIS A 29 -11.23 5.35 -24.27
C HIS A 29 -11.13 6.87 -24.07
N GLN A 30 -11.75 7.41 -23.02
CA GLN A 30 -11.76 8.84 -22.74
C GLN A 30 -10.71 9.17 -21.68
N PRO A 31 -9.93 10.24 -21.84
CA PRO A 31 -9.03 10.73 -20.80
C PRO A 31 -9.82 11.10 -19.55
N ILE A 32 -9.23 10.82 -18.38
CA ILE A 32 -9.69 11.40 -17.12
C ILE A 32 -9.17 12.83 -17.01
N ASP A 33 -10.06 13.75 -16.60
CA ASP A 33 -9.74 15.18 -16.45
C ASP A 33 -8.53 15.39 -15.53
N GLY A 34 -7.57 16.21 -15.97
CA GLY A 34 -6.34 16.50 -15.22
C GLY A 34 -5.25 15.42 -15.29
N ALA A 35 -5.48 14.26 -15.91
CA ALA A 35 -4.49 13.18 -15.96
C ALA A 35 -3.28 13.55 -16.82
N ALA A 36 -3.50 14.11 -18.01
CA ALA A 36 -2.44 14.47 -18.95
C ALA A 36 -1.55 15.59 -18.39
N GLU A 37 -2.17 16.63 -17.84
CA GLU A 37 -1.47 17.77 -17.22
C GLU A 37 -0.65 17.32 -16.01
N SER A 38 -1.20 16.43 -15.18
CA SER A 38 -0.51 15.91 -14.01
C SER A 38 0.73 15.10 -14.39
N LEU A 39 0.61 14.17 -15.35
CA LEU A 39 1.75 13.38 -15.83
C LEU A 39 2.82 14.24 -16.51
N ALA A 40 2.42 15.26 -17.28
CA ALA A 40 3.35 16.22 -17.86
C ALA A 40 4.13 16.96 -16.76
N ALA A 41 3.44 17.43 -15.71
CA ALA A 41 4.08 18.10 -14.57
C ALA A 41 5.02 17.17 -13.78
N LEU A 42 4.65 15.90 -13.59
CA LEU A 42 5.51 14.89 -12.95
C LEU A 42 6.80 14.67 -13.76
N ARG A 43 6.70 14.55 -15.09
CA ARG A 43 7.85 14.41 -15.98
C ARG A 43 8.76 15.64 -15.96
N GLN A 44 8.18 16.85 -15.95
CA GLN A 44 8.96 18.09 -15.83
C GLN A 44 9.73 18.18 -14.50
N ARG A 45 9.23 17.52 -13.44
CA ARG A 45 9.92 17.37 -12.15
C ARG A 45 10.97 16.26 -12.12
N GLY A 46 11.11 15.49 -13.19
CA GLY A 46 12.05 14.37 -13.29
C GLY A 46 11.59 13.11 -12.56
N ILE A 47 10.29 12.98 -12.26
CA ILE A 47 9.74 11.78 -11.63
C ILE A 47 9.55 10.70 -12.69
N ALA A 48 10.12 9.52 -12.45
CA ALA A 48 9.95 8.37 -13.31
C ALA A 48 8.52 7.79 -13.16
N VAL A 49 7.91 7.44 -14.28
CA VAL A 49 6.54 6.90 -14.30
C VAL A 49 6.50 5.55 -15.03
N ALA A 50 5.68 4.64 -14.52
CA ALA A 50 5.32 3.40 -15.18
C ALA A 50 3.80 3.22 -15.14
N PHE A 51 3.27 2.48 -16.12
CA PHE A 51 1.85 2.23 -16.28
C PHE A 51 1.57 0.74 -16.15
N VAL A 52 0.52 0.41 -15.41
CA VAL A 52 0.08 -0.98 -15.22
C VAL A 52 -1.39 -1.12 -15.56
N THR A 53 -1.78 -2.25 -16.14
CA THR A 53 -3.20 -2.56 -16.39
C THR A 53 -3.46 -4.05 -16.31
N ASN A 54 -4.62 -4.44 -15.77
CA ASN A 54 -5.10 -5.82 -15.82
C ASN A 54 -5.64 -6.20 -17.21
N ASN A 55 -5.79 -5.26 -18.13
CA ASN A 55 -6.26 -5.53 -19.48
C ASN A 55 -5.25 -6.39 -20.26
N ALA A 56 -5.63 -7.64 -20.54
CA ALA A 56 -4.83 -8.62 -21.28
C ALA A 56 -5.07 -8.59 -22.79
N SER A 57 -6.09 -7.84 -23.26
CA SER A 57 -6.53 -7.87 -24.66
C SER A 57 -5.65 -7.05 -25.59
N ARG A 58 -5.09 -5.95 -25.08
CA ARG A 58 -4.22 -5.03 -25.82
C ARG A 58 -2.74 -5.32 -25.54
N THR A 59 -1.90 -5.06 -26.53
CA THR A 59 -0.44 -5.05 -26.37
C THR A 59 0.00 -3.81 -25.58
N SER A 60 1.21 -3.83 -25.02
CA SER A 60 1.79 -2.65 -24.36
C SER A 60 1.86 -1.44 -25.30
N ALA A 61 2.18 -1.66 -26.58
CA ALA A 61 2.17 -0.61 -27.61
C ALA A 61 0.77 -0.02 -27.84
N GLN A 62 -0.26 -0.85 -27.97
CA GLN A 62 -1.64 -0.38 -28.13
C GLN A 62 -2.16 0.41 -26.91
N VAL A 63 -1.70 0.05 -25.71
CA VAL A 63 -2.03 0.83 -24.50
C VAL A 63 -1.28 2.16 -24.49
N ALA A 64 0.00 2.17 -24.88
CA ALA A 64 0.77 3.40 -25.06
C ALA A 64 0.12 4.34 -26.10
N ASP A 65 -0.24 3.84 -27.28
CA ASP A 65 -0.96 4.60 -28.31
C ASP A 65 -2.27 5.20 -27.79
N ALA A 66 -3.00 4.46 -26.94
CA ALA A 66 -4.25 4.95 -26.34
C ALA A 66 -4.00 6.05 -25.31
N LEU A 67 -2.90 5.98 -24.55
CA LEU A 67 -2.47 7.05 -23.65
C LEU A 67 -2.02 8.28 -24.44
N GLU A 68 -1.28 8.10 -25.53
CA GLU A 68 -0.85 9.20 -26.40
C GLU A 68 -2.05 9.92 -27.05
N ALA A 69 -3.02 9.16 -27.55
CA ALA A 69 -4.28 9.71 -28.07
C ALA A 69 -5.07 10.50 -27.02
N ALA A 70 -4.87 10.19 -25.73
CA ALA A 70 -5.43 10.88 -24.59
C ALA A 70 -4.56 12.07 -24.11
N GLY A 71 -3.49 12.42 -24.83
CA GLY A 71 -2.58 13.50 -24.48
C GLY A 71 -1.51 13.13 -23.43
N ILE A 72 -1.43 11.85 -23.05
CA ILE A 72 -0.43 11.33 -22.11
C ILE A 72 0.69 10.70 -22.93
N ALA A 73 1.84 11.38 -23.02
CA ALA A 73 3.02 10.78 -23.61
C ALA A 73 3.37 9.49 -22.86
N ALA A 74 3.53 8.37 -23.56
CA ALA A 74 3.83 7.07 -22.96
C ALA A 74 4.54 6.18 -23.98
N ASP A 75 5.69 5.62 -23.58
CA ASP A 75 6.38 4.62 -24.41
C ASP A 75 5.88 3.21 -24.05
N ALA A 76 5.88 2.29 -25.02
CA ALA A 76 5.45 0.91 -24.81
C ALA A 76 6.22 0.20 -23.68
N GLU A 77 7.50 0.55 -23.51
CA GLU A 77 8.38 0.05 -22.47
C GLU A 77 7.92 0.48 -21.07
N GLN A 78 7.21 1.60 -20.94
CA GLN A 78 6.66 2.07 -19.66
C GLN A 78 5.40 1.30 -19.26
N VAL A 79 4.79 0.53 -20.18
CA VAL A 79 3.53 -0.16 -19.96
C VAL A 79 3.73 -1.64 -19.66
N THR A 80 3.21 -2.07 -18.50
CA THR A 80 3.16 -3.47 -18.09
C THR A 80 1.71 -3.94 -18.01
N THR A 81 1.32 -4.85 -18.90
CA THR A 81 -0.01 -5.47 -18.91
C THR A 81 0.00 -6.78 -18.12
N SER A 82 -1.16 -7.25 -17.68
CA SER A 82 -1.32 -8.59 -17.11
C SER A 82 -0.85 -9.72 -18.04
N SER A 83 -0.91 -9.51 -19.37
CA SER A 83 -0.33 -10.40 -20.38
C SER A 83 1.19 -10.49 -20.27
N THR A 84 1.89 -9.35 -20.19
CA THR A 84 3.35 -9.32 -20.01
C THR A 84 3.76 -9.94 -18.67
N ALA A 85 3.04 -9.66 -17.59
CA ALA A 85 3.28 -10.28 -16.29
C ALA A 85 3.09 -11.81 -16.33
N ALA A 86 2.05 -12.31 -16.99
CA ALA A 86 1.82 -13.74 -17.17
C ALA A 86 2.96 -14.40 -17.95
N ALA A 87 3.40 -13.78 -19.05
CA ALA A 87 4.50 -14.30 -19.85
C ALA A 87 5.82 -14.36 -19.04
N GLN A 88 6.10 -13.36 -18.20
CA GLN A 88 7.30 -13.35 -17.36
C GLN A 88 7.37 -14.49 -16.33
N LEU A 89 6.22 -15.03 -15.89
CA LEU A 89 6.16 -16.20 -15.01
C LEU A 89 6.55 -17.52 -15.71
N LEU A 90 6.69 -17.51 -17.03
CA LEU A 90 7.08 -18.65 -17.84
C LEU A 90 8.55 -18.58 -18.24
N LYS A 91 9.14 -19.76 -18.48
CA LYS A 91 10.50 -19.86 -19.03
C LYS A 91 10.42 -19.72 -20.56
N PRO A 92 11.43 -19.12 -21.22
CA PRO A 92 11.48 -19.17 -22.67
C PRO A 92 11.48 -20.64 -23.13
N GLY A 93 10.79 -20.94 -24.23
CA GLY A 93 10.58 -22.28 -24.75
C GLY A 93 9.39 -23.05 -24.16
N THR A 94 8.71 -22.54 -23.12
CA THR A 94 7.48 -23.16 -22.61
C THR A 94 6.39 -23.15 -23.69
N ARG A 95 5.88 -24.33 -24.06
CA ARG A 95 4.80 -24.47 -25.05
C ARG A 95 3.45 -24.16 -24.42
N CYS A 96 2.79 -23.14 -24.94
CA CYS A 96 1.58 -22.58 -24.33
C CYS A 96 0.35 -22.88 -25.18
N LEU A 97 -0.68 -23.49 -24.59
CA LEU A 97 -2.02 -23.47 -25.15
C LEU A 97 -2.71 -22.19 -24.66
N VAL A 98 -3.10 -21.33 -25.59
CA VAL A 98 -3.52 -19.96 -25.28
C VAL A 98 -4.99 -19.74 -25.60
N ILE A 99 -5.74 -19.31 -24.59
CA ILE A 99 -7.05 -18.66 -24.75
C ILE A 99 -6.82 -17.18 -24.45
N GLY A 100 -7.01 -16.31 -25.43
CA GLY A 100 -6.76 -14.88 -25.26
C GLY A 100 -6.54 -14.15 -26.58
N MET A 101 -6.77 -12.83 -26.53
CA MET A 101 -6.57 -11.92 -27.65
C MET A 101 -5.09 -11.57 -27.89
N ASP A 102 -4.84 -10.70 -28.87
CA ASP A 102 -3.51 -10.37 -29.40
C ASP A 102 -2.52 -9.89 -28.34
N GLY A 103 -2.97 -9.15 -27.32
CA GLY A 103 -2.12 -8.72 -26.22
C GLY A 103 -1.39 -9.87 -25.52
N LEU A 104 -2.11 -10.97 -25.23
CA LEU A 104 -1.53 -12.16 -24.62
C LEU A 104 -0.62 -12.93 -25.57
N ARG A 105 -1.06 -13.09 -26.83
CA ARG A 105 -0.29 -13.83 -27.85
C ARG A 105 1.05 -13.16 -28.14
N THR A 106 1.05 -11.83 -28.24
CA THR A 106 2.25 -11.01 -28.45
C THR A 106 3.20 -11.13 -27.26
N ALA A 107 2.69 -10.96 -26.02
CA ALA A 107 3.52 -11.07 -24.83
C ALA A 107 4.21 -12.44 -24.67
N LEU A 108 3.51 -13.53 -25.03
CA LEU A 108 4.09 -14.88 -25.03
C LEU A 108 5.14 -15.05 -26.14
N ALA A 109 4.88 -14.50 -27.33
CA ALA A 109 5.83 -14.52 -28.44
C ALA A 109 7.12 -13.77 -28.09
N ASP A 110 7.02 -12.54 -27.55
CA ASP A 110 8.16 -11.72 -27.12
C ASP A 110 8.98 -12.40 -26.02
N ARG A 111 8.32 -13.16 -25.16
CA ARG A 111 8.96 -13.96 -24.11
C ARG A 111 9.72 -15.18 -24.66
N GLY A 112 9.44 -15.58 -25.90
CA GLY A 112 9.94 -16.81 -26.52
C GLY A 112 9.15 -18.06 -26.13
N CYS A 113 7.87 -17.92 -25.78
CA CYS A 113 6.98 -19.03 -25.43
C CYS A 113 6.11 -19.41 -26.63
N PRO A 114 6.41 -20.49 -27.37
CA PRO A 114 5.67 -20.87 -28.56
C PRO A 114 4.22 -21.28 -28.22
N THR A 115 3.26 -20.86 -29.04
CA THR A 115 1.86 -21.27 -28.92
C THR A 115 1.64 -22.64 -29.57
N VAL A 116 0.84 -23.50 -28.94
CA VAL A 116 0.43 -24.81 -29.47
C VAL A 116 -1.10 -24.94 -29.51
N THR A 117 -1.60 -25.71 -30.46
CA THR A 117 -3.04 -25.99 -30.61
C THR A 117 -3.45 -27.30 -29.96
N GLU A 118 -2.58 -28.30 -30.00
CA GLU A 118 -2.85 -29.65 -29.50
C GLU A 118 -2.63 -29.76 -27.98
N PRO A 119 -3.58 -30.35 -27.22
CA PRO A 119 -3.45 -30.40 -25.78
C PRO A 119 -2.32 -31.32 -25.27
N ASP A 120 -1.86 -32.28 -26.08
CA ASP A 120 -0.74 -33.18 -25.73
C ASP A 120 0.64 -32.48 -25.76
N GLY A 121 0.73 -31.35 -26.46
CA GLY A 121 1.97 -30.59 -26.61
C GLY A 121 2.11 -29.40 -25.65
N ALA A 122 1.15 -29.18 -24.76
CA ALA A 122 1.08 -27.98 -23.92
C ALA A 122 1.76 -28.19 -22.55
N ASP A 123 2.76 -27.36 -22.26
CA ASP A 123 3.41 -27.31 -20.94
C ASP A 123 2.64 -26.36 -19.99
N ALA A 124 1.94 -25.37 -20.56
CA ALA A 124 1.08 -24.43 -19.84
C ALA A 124 -0.19 -24.12 -20.62
N VAL A 125 -1.28 -23.86 -19.89
CA VAL A 125 -2.51 -23.24 -20.40
C VAL A 125 -2.55 -21.81 -19.85
N VAL A 126 -2.49 -20.83 -20.74
CA VAL A 126 -2.46 -19.41 -20.38
C VAL A 126 -3.75 -18.74 -20.86
N VAL A 127 -4.47 -18.12 -19.93
CA VAL A 127 -5.84 -17.66 -20.15
C VAL A 127 -5.98 -16.16 -19.89
N GLY A 128 -6.36 -15.45 -20.94
CA GLY A 128 -6.81 -14.07 -20.93
C GLY A 128 -8.18 -13.94 -21.58
N LEU A 129 -8.71 -12.71 -21.59
CA LEU A 129 -10.00 -12.41 -22.21
C LEU A 129 -9.97 -12.83 -23.69
N GLN A 130 -11.00 -13.54 -24.13
CA GLN A 130 -11.26 -13.89 -25.52
C GLN A 130 -12.76 -13.77 -25.77
N THR A 131 -13.16 -12.87 -26.66
CA THR A 131 -14.58 -12.54 -26.93
C THR A 131 -15.24 -13.50 -27.91
N ASP A 132 -14.45 -14.16 -28.77
CA ASP A 132 -14.86 -15.20 -29.72
C ASP A 132 -14.61 -16.62 -29.17
N LEU A 133 -14.66 -16.78 -27.85
CA LEU A 133 -14.45 -18.05 -27.17
C LEU A 133 -15.40 -19.14 -27.67
N THR A 134 -14.84 -20.30 -28.05
CA THR A 134 -15.61 -21.47 -28.47
C THR A 134 -15.61 -22.56 -27.41
N TRP A 135 -16.55 -23.50 -27.51
CA TRP A 135 -16.53 -24.71 -26.69
C TRP A 135 -15.28 -25.57 -26.94
N ASP A 136 -14.75 -25.55 -28.16
CA ASP A 136 -13.53 -26.30 -28.49
C ASP A 136 -12.30 -25.74 -27.77
N ASP A 137 -12.20 -24.42 -27.61
CA ASP A 137 -11.13 -23.79 -26.83
C ASP A 137 -11.14 -24.29 -25.38
N LEU A 138 -12.32 -24.29 -24.75
CA LEU A 138 -12.52 -24.81 -23.39
C LEU A 138 -12.19 -26.31 -23.31
N ARG A 139 -12.62 -27.10 -24.29
CA ARG A 139 -12.32 -28.54 -24.38
C ARG A 139 -10.80 -28.78 -24.44
N ARG A 140 -10.10 -28.09 -25.35
CA ARG A 140 -8.65 -28.25 -25.54
C ARG A 140 -7.87 -27.82 -24.31
N ALA A 141 -8.20 -26.67 -23.72
CA ALA A 141 -7.60 -26.22 -22.47
C ALA A 141 -7.84 -27.20 -21.32
N THR A 142 -9.06 -27.69 -21.14
CA THR A 142 -9.41 -28.67 -20.09
C THR A 142 -8.61 -29.96 -20.24
N LEU A 143 -8.45 -30.46 -21.47
CA LEU A 143 -7.65 -31.66 -21.75
C LEU A 143 -6.15 -31.44 -21.42
N ALA A 144 -5.59 -30.30 -21.80
CA ALA A 144 -4.20 -29.96 -21.44
C ALA A 144 -4.02 -29.85 -19.92
N LEU A 145 -4.98 -29.25 -19.22
CA LEU A 145 -4.98 -29.15 -17.76
C LEU A 145 -5.07 -30.53 -17.08
N ALA A 146 -5.90 -31.43 -17.60
CA ALA A 146 -6.01 -32.81 -17.09
C ALA A 146 -4.69 -33.60 -17.29
N ARG A 147 -3.90 -33.23 -18.30
CA ARG A 147 -2.58 -33.82 -18.62
C ARG A 147 -1.42 -33.19 -17.85
N GLY A 148 -1.70 -32.24 -16.95
CA GLY A 148 -0.72 -31.66 -16.04
C GLY A 148 -0.11 -30.33 -16.48
N ALA A 149 -0.59 -29.72 -17.58
CA ALA A 149 -0.14 -28.38 -17.98
C ALA A 149 -0.34 -27.37 -16.83
N ARG A 150 0.58 -26.41 -16.64
CA ARG A 150 0.42 -25.35 -15.63
C ARG A 150 -0.79 -24.48 -15.99
N PHE A 151 -1.61 -24.09 -15.02
CA PHE A 151 -2.79 -23.26 -15.23
C PHE A 151 -2.50 -21.81 -14.84
N LEU A 152 -2.42 -20.91 -15.81
CA LEU A 152 -2.09 -19.50 -15.59
C LEU A 152 -3.20 -18.59 -16.15
N GLY A 153 -3.65 -17.63 -15.35
CA GLY A 153 -4.58 -16.58 -15.74
C GLY A 153 -3.88 -15.22 -15.74
N THR A 154 -4.18 -14.40 -16.75
CA THR A 154 -3.68 -13.01 -16.82
C THR A 154 -4.28 -12.15 -15.71
N ASN A 155 -5.59 -12.15 -15.53
CA ASN A 155 -6.30 -11.51 -14.41
C ASN A 155 -7.54 -12.33 -14.01
N ALA A 156 -8.13 -12.06 -12.85
CA ALA A 156 -9.35 -12.72 -12.37
C ALA A 156 -10.60 -11.84 -12.46
N ASP A 157 -10.59 -10.81 -13.31
CA ASP A 157 -11.65 -9.81 -13.36
C ASP A 157 -12.97 -10.46 -13.78
N ARG A 158 -14.01 -10.26 -12.96
CA ARG A 158 -15.33 -10.89 -13.16
C ARG A 158 -16.06 -10.32 -14.38
N SER A 159 -15.85 -9.05 -14.67
CA SER A 159 -16.48 -8.33 -15.77
C SER A 159 -15.47 -7.55 -16.59
N TYR A 160 -15.82 -7.34 -17.86
CA TYR A 160 -15.14 -6.45 -18.78
C TYR A 160 -16.04 -5.23 -19.04
N PRO A 161 -15.55 -3.99 -18.89
CA PRO A 161 -16.36 -2.82 -19.13
C PRO A 161 -16.55 -2.61 -20.65
N ALA A 162 -17.80 -2.64 -21.11
CA ALA A 162 -18.18 -2.40 -22.50
C ALA A 162 -19.23 -1.27 -22.61
N PRO A 163 -19.38 -0.62 -23.79
CA PRO A 163 -20.28 0.52 -23.98
C PRO A 163 -21.75 0.28 -23.58
N GLU A 164 -22.26 -0.92 -23.81
CA GLU A 164 -23.63 -1.32 -23.49
C GLU A 164 -23.82 -1.83 -22.04
N GLY A 165 -22.73 -1.94 -21.28
CA GLY A 165 -22.73 -2.50 -19.93
C GLY A 165 -21.63 -3.54 -19.72
N PRO A 166 -21.57 -4.15 -18.52
CA PRO A 166 -20.53 -5.12 -18.18
C PRO A 166 -20.72 -6.43 -18.95
N TRP A 167 -19.71 -6.81 -19.72
CA TRP A 167 -19.58 -8.14 -20.32
C TRP A 167 -18.88 -9.11 -19.36
N PRO A 168 -18.93 -10.44 -19.59
CA PRO A 168 -18.09 -11.39 -18.86
C PRO A 168 -16.60 -11.07 -19.03
N GLY A 169 -15.88 -11.00 -17.92
CA GLY A 169 -14.42 -10.80 -17.91
C GLY A 169 -13.64 -12.11 -18.00
N ASN A 170 -12.31 -12.04 -17.93
CA ASN A 170 -11.44 -13.22 -17.96
C ASN A 170 -11.73 -14.20 -16.82
N GLY A 171 -12.16 -13.69 -15.65
CA GLY A 171 -12.56 -14.49 -14.51
C GLY A 171 -13.68 -15.48 -14.82
N ALA A 172 -14.58 -15.17 -15.77
CA ALA A 172 -15.62 -16.10 -16.21
C ALA A 172 -15.06 -17.30 -16.98
N ILE A 173 -14.07 -17.05 -17.86
CA ILE A 173 -13.37 -18.10 -18.63
C ILE A 173 -12.57 -18.98 -17.66
N LEU A 174 -11.83 -18.36 -16.74
CA LEU A 174 -11.09 -19.06 -15.70
C LEU A 174 -11.99 -19.93 -14.82
N ALA A 175 -13.16 -19.42 -14.41
CA ALA A 175 -14.11 -20.17 -13.62
C ALA A 175 -14.62 -21.41 -14.36
N ALA A 176 -14.95 -21.29 -15.65
CA ALA A 176 -15.39 -22.43 -16.46
C ALA A 176 -14.32 -23.53 -16.53
N LEU A 177 -13.07 -23.16 -16.78
CA LEU A 177 -11.94 -24.10 -16.81
C LEU A 177 -11.62 -24.67 -15.42
N ALA A 178 -11.72 -23.87 -14.37
CA ALA A 178 -11.49 -24.33 -13.01
C ALA A 178 -12.54 -25.38 -12.59
N THR A 179 -13.80 -25.14 -12.93
CA THR A 179 -14.89 -26.10 -12.73
C THR A 179 -14.67 -27.38 -13.55
N ALA A 180 -14.33 -27.26 -14.83
CA ALA A 180 -14.16 -28.41 -15.71
C ALA A 180 -12.92 -29.27 -15.39
N SER A 181 -11.83 -28.64 -14.95
CA SER A 181 -10.56 -29.32 -14.67
C SER A 181 -10.35 -29.69 -13.19
N GLY A 182 -11.12 -29.11 -12.27
CA GLY A 182 -10.91 -29.25 -10.82
C GLY A 182 -9.65 -28.56 -10.30
N ARG A 183 -9.00 -27.70 -11.10
CA ARG A 183 -7.75 -27.00 -10.77
C ARG A 183 -7.97 -25.50 -10.71
N GLN A 184 -7.26 -24.82 -9.80
CA GLN A 184 -7.30 -23.36 -9.71
C GLN A 184 -6.16 -22.72 -10.52
N PRO A 185 -6.42 -21.57 -11.18
CA PRO A 185 -5.38 -20.85 -11.89
C PRO A 185 -4.46 -20.09 -10.93
N GLU A 186 -3.19 -20.00 -11.29
CA GLU A 186 -2.29 -18.97 -10.79
C GLU A 186 -2.62 -17.64 -11.51
N ILE A 187 -2.69 -16.52 -10.79
CA ILE A 187 -3.05 -15.22 -11.38
C ILE A 187 -1.82 -14.31 -11.43
N ALA A 188 -1.55 -13.74 -12.61
CA ALA A 188 -0.38 -12.90 -12.85
C ALA A 188 -0.62 -11.40 -12.63
N GLY A 189 -1.82 -10.91 -12.94
CA GLY A 189 -2.23 -9.52 -12.80
C GLY A 189 -2.55 -9.13 -11.36
N LYS A 190 -2.82 -7.84 -11.14
CA LYS A 190 -3.15 -7.26 -9.83
C LYS A 190 -4.29 -8.06 -9.16
N PRO A 191 -4.23 -8.36 -7.84
CA PRO A 191 -3.23 -7.91 -6.85
C PRO A 191 -1.93 -8.74 -6.80
N SER A 192 -1.68 -9.65 -7.76
CA SER A 192 -0.46 -10.47 -7.75
C SER A 192 0.80 -9.59 -7.83
N PRO A 193 1.84 -9.85 -7.00
CA PRO A 193 3.09 -9.08 -7.00
C PRO A 193 3.86 -9.10 -8.32
N ALA A 194 3.60 -10.07 -9.21
CA ALA A 194 4.34 -10.26 -10.46
C ALA A 194 4.29 -9.01 -11.35
N LEU A 195 3.11 -8.45 -11.55
CA LEU A 195 2.90 -7.27 -12.39
C LEU A 195 3.57 -6.02 -11.81
N PHE A 196 3.50 -5.80 -10.50
CA PHE A 196 4.15 -4.67 -9.85
C PHE A 196 5.69 -4.77 -9.92
N ARG A 197 6.26 -5.96 -9.68
CA ARG A 197 7.71 -6.17 -9.79
C ARG A 197 8.21 -5.90 -11.20
N ALA A 198 7.47 -6.36 -12.21
CA ALA A 198 7.77 -6.10 -13.61
C ALA A 198 7.78 -4.59 -13.92
N ALA A 199 6.80 -3.84 -13.42
CA ALA A 199 6.77 -2.39 -13.58
C ALA A 199 7.95 -1.70 -12.87
N ALA A 200 8.32 -2.16 -11.67
CA ALA A 200 9.39 -1.58 -10.88
C ALA A 200 10.80 -1.76 -11.46
N GLU A 201 11.04 -2.82 -12.25
CA GLU A 201 12.34 -3.04 -12.92
C GLU A 201 12.74 -1.87 -13.85
N ARG A 202 11.77 -1.05 -14.26
CA ARG A 202 11.93 0.10 -15.15
C ARG A 202 12.05 1.42 -14.40
N LEU A 203 11.89 1.40 -13.08
CA LEU A 203 11.91 2.59 -12.24
C LEU A 203 13.24 2.67 -11.45
N PRO A 204 13.67 3.89 -11.07
CA PRO A 204 14.82 4.05 -10.19
C PRO A 204 14.60 3.33 -8.86
N ALA A 205 15.68 2.81 -8.28
CA ALA A 205 15.65 2.26 -6.94
C ALA A 205 15.26 3.36 -5.93
N GLY A 206 14.31 3.05 -5.04
CA GLY A 206 13.85 3.97 -4.00
C GLY A 206 12.39 3.76 -3.64
N PRO A 207 11.80 4.68 -2.85
CA PRO A 207 10.38 4.61 -2.50
C PRO A 207 9.51 4.73 -3.75
N LEU A 208 8.59 3.79 -3.94
CA LEU A 208 7.62 3.79 -5.03
C LEU A 208 6.23 4.08 -4.50
N LEU A 209 5.43 4.77 -5.31
CA LEU A 209 4.01 5.03 -5.06
C LEU A 209 3.17 4.30 -6.12
N MET A 210 2.22 3.48 -5.69
CA MET A 210 1.16 2.96 -6.57
C MET A 210 -0.06 3.88 -6.51
N VAL A 211 -0.55 4.33 -7.67
CA VAL A 211 -1.77 5.13 -7.81
C VAL A 211 -2.84 4.29 -8.49
N GLY A 212 -3.95 4.05 -7.80
CA GLY A 212 -5.02 3.15 -8.23
C GLY A 212 -6.40 3.63 -7.79
N ASP A 213 -7.45 3.05 -8.36
CA ASP A 213 -8.84 3.31 -7.99
C ASP A 213 -9.54 2.11 -7.32
N ARG A 214 -8.90 0.93 -7.31
CA ARG A 214 -9.44 -0.32 -6.78
C ARG A 214 -8.57 -0.91 -5.67
N PRO A 215 -9.01 -0.82 -4.41
CA PRO A 215 -8.24 -1.30 -3.27
C PRO A 215 -7.80 -2.76 -3.36
N GLU A 216 -8.71 -3.65 -3.73
CA GLU A 216 -8.52 -5.10 -3.77
C GLU A 216 -7.56 -5.57 -4.88
N THR A 217 -7.16 -4.67 -5.78
CA THR A 217 -6.17 -4.96 -6.83
C THR A 217 -4.93 -4.08 -6.69
N ASP A 218 -5.09 -2.76 -6.74
CA ASP A 218 -3.99 -1.80 -6.76
C ASP A 218 -3.30 -1.69 -5.42
N LEU A 219 -4.09 -1.41 -4.37
CA LEU A 219 -3.57 -1.11 -3.04
C LEU A 219 -3.08 -2.40 -2.38
N ASP A 220 -3.87 -3.47 -2.41
CA ASP A 220 -3.50 -4.78 -1.86
C ASP A 220 -2.17 -5.27 -2.43
N GLY A 221 -2.03 -5.23 -3.76
CA GLY A 221 -0.83 -5.72 -4.44
C GLY A 221 0.43 -4.89 -4.16
N ALA A 222 0.30 -3.56 -4.16
CA ALA A 222 1.40 -2.65 -3.86
C ALA A 222 1.79 -2.66 -2.36
N ALA A 223 0.80 -2.70 -1.46
CA ALA A 223 1.04 -2.77 -0.02
C ALA A 223 1.74 -4.08 0.38
N ALA A 224 1.42 -5.19 -0.27
CA ALA A 224 2.12 -6.47 -0.08
C ALA A 224 3.62 -6.42 -0.47
N LEU A 225 4.03 -5.43 -1.27
CA LEU A 225 5.41 -5.14 -1.63
C LEU A 225 6.06 -4.05 -0.76
N GLY A 226 5.32 -3.51 0.22
CA GLY A 226 5.77 -2.42 1.08
C GLY A 226 5.81 -1.06 0.39
N TRP A 227 5.11 -0.89 -0.73
CA TRP A 227 5.01 0.40 -1.41
C TRP A 227 3.96 1.29 -0.74
N ASP A 228 4.14 2.60 -0.86
CA ASP A 228 3.07 3.53 -0.53
C ASP A 228 1.98 3.46 -1.60
N THR A 229 0.76 3.79 -1.21
CA THR A 229 -0.40 3.74 -2.11
C THR A 229 -1.20 5.04 -2.09
N ALA A 230 -1.70 5.44 -3.24
CA ALA A 230 -2.62 6.56 -3.40
C ALA A 230 -3.91 6.06 -4.06
N LEU A 231 -5.03 6.22 -3.36
CA LEU A 231 -6.36 5.97 -3.89
C LEU A 231 -6.88 7.23 -4.57
N VAL A 232 -7.20 7.15 -5.86
CA VAL A 232 -7.90 8.24 -6.57
C VAL A 232 -9.40 7.99 -6.59
N LEU A 233 -10.20 9.06 -6.45
CA LEU A 233 -11.66 8.98 -6.39
C LEU A 233 -12.33 9.20 -7.75
N THR A 234 -11.56 9.08 -8.84
CA THR A 234 -12.01 9.20 -10.23
C THR A 234 -12.57 7.89 -10.80
N GLY A 235 -12.31 6.76 -10.13
CA GLY A 235 -12.61 5.42 -10.64
C GLY A 235 -13.74 4.71 -9.89
N VAL A 236 -13.51 3.44 -9.56
CA VAL A 236 -14.53 2.53 -9.01
C VAL A 236 -14.86 2.80 -7.55
N THR A 237 -13.89 3.16 -6.72
CA THR A 237 -14.12 3.39 -5.29
C THR A 237 -14.77 4.76 -5.05
N PRO A 238 -15.99 4.81 -4.49
CA PRO A 238 -16.65 6.09 -4.24
C PRO A 238 -16.02 6.81 -3.04
N ALA A 239 -16.06 8.14 -3.07
CA ALA A 239 -15.51 8.99 -2.00
C ALA A 239 -16.05 8.65 -0.61
N THR A 240 -17.31 8.21 -0.50
CA THR A 240 -17.97 7.82 0.75
C THR A 240 -17.37 6.57 1.40
N GLU A 241 -16.65 5.76 0.63
CA GLU A 241 -16.05 4.50 1.10
C GLU A 241 -14.54 4.63 1.35
N ALA A 242 -13.91 5.74 0.97
CA ALA A 242 -12.47 5.94 1.05
C ALA A 242 -11.88 5.71 2.45
N ASP A 243 -12.58 6.13 3.51
CA ASP A 243 -12.14 5.94 4.91
C ASP A 243 -12.24 4.48 5.37
N ALA A 244 -13.13 3.70 4.75
CA ALA A 244 -13.35 2.29 5.06
C ALA A 244 -12.39 1.36 4.29
N VAL A 245 -11.70 1.87 3.26
CA VAL A 245 -10.76 1.10 2.44
C VAL A 245 -9.66 0.47 3.29
N ARG A 246 -9.37 -0.81 3.02
CA ARG A 246 -8.27 -1.57 3.63
C ARG A 246 -7.48 -2.31 2.53
N PRO A 247 -6.13 -2.35 2.60
CA PRO A 247 -5.26 -1.62 3.51
C PRO A 247 -5.45 -0.12 3.34
N ARG A 248 -5.31 0.63 4.44
CA ARG A 248 -5.55 2.08 4.41
C ARG A 248 -4.53 2.72 3.46
N PRO A 249 -4.96 3.47 2.43
CA PRO A 249 -4.03 4.07 1.51
C PRO A 249 -3.17 5.13 2.21
N THR A 250 -1.93 5.30 1.76
CA THR A 250 -1.06 6.38 2.23
C THR A 250 -1.66 7.74 1.90
N TRP A 251 -2.30 7.85 0.73
CA TRP A 251 -2.97 9.06 0.26
C TRP A 251 -4.36 8.76 -0.30
N VAL A 252 -5.32 9.62 -0.01
CA VAL A 252 -6.61 9.66 -0.71
C VAL A 252 -6.67 10.96 -1.49
N LEU A 253 -6.81 10.86 -2.80
CA LEU A 253 -6.69 11.97 -3.74
C LEU A 253 -8.01 12.11 -4.50
N GLN A 254 -8.50 13.34 -4.67
CA GLN A 254 -9.67 13.58 -5.52
C GLN A 254 -9.39 13.16 -6.96
N ASP A 255 -8.20 13.50 -7.45
CA ASP A 255 -7.66 13.13 -8.76
C ASP A 255 -6.13 13.29 -8.77
N LEU A 256 -5.51 13.11 -9.94
CA LEU A 256 -4.06 13.14 -10.10
C LEU A 256 -3.40 14.49 -9.86
N ARG A 257 -4.14 15.61 -9.94
CA ARG A 257 -3.61 16.96 -9.70
C ARG A 257 -3.10 17.08 -8.27
N ALA A 258 -3.75 16.39 -7.33
CA ALA A 258 -3.37 16.39 -5.92
C ALA A 258 -1.99 15.77 -5.65
N LEU A 259 -1.40 15.01 -6.59
CA LEU A 259 -0.02 14.55 -6.46
C LEU A 259 0.99 15.71 -6.42
N LEU A 260 0.61 16.87 -6.96
CA LEU A 260 1.39 18.11 -6.97
C LEU A 260 1.10 18.98 -5.74
N ASP A 261 0.11 18.62 -4.92
CA ASP A 261 -0.22 19.35 -3.72
C ASP A 261 0.96 19.30 -2.75
N HIS A 262 1.28 20.47 -2.21
CA HIS A 262 2.35 20.59 -1.22
C HIS A 262 1.84 20.02 0.09
N VAL A 263 2.40 18.88 0.46
CA VAL A 263 2.23 18.40 1.82
C VAL A 263 3.23 19.17 2.66
N PRO A 264 2.84 19.74 3.81
CA PRO A 264 3.80 20.31 4.73
C PRO A 264 4.83 19.22 5.07
N SER A 265 6.03 19.35 4.51
CA SER A 265 7.17 18.57 4.98
C SER A 265 7.52 19.19 6.32
N VAL A 266 7.41 18.41 7.39
CA VAL A 266 8.36 18.61 8.48
C VAL A 266 9.54 17.75 8.05
N PRO A 267 10.66 18.32 7.61
CA PRO A 267 11.85 17.55 7.33
C PRO A 267 12.17 16.71 8.57
N ARG A 268 12.60 15.45 8.38
CA ARG A 268 13.06 14.61 9.51
C ARG A 268 14.20 15.28 10.31
N ASP A 269 14.87 16.27 9.73
CA ASP A 269 15.99 17.00 10.32
C ASP A 269 15.58 18.14 11.26
N ASP A 270 14.31 18.58 11.26
CA ASP A 270 13.80 19.62 12.17
C ASP A 270 13.00 19.06 13.35
N VAL A 271 12.89 17.73 13.47
CA VAL A 271 12.27 17.08 14.62
C VAL A 271 13.35 16.64 15.59
N ILE A 272 13.49 17.40 16.68
CA ILE A 272 14.41 17.04 17.76
C ILE A 272 13.65 16.18 18.76
N VAL A 273 14.00 14.89 18.84
CA VAL A 273 13.56 14.05 19.96
C VAL A 273 14.51 14.28 21.13
N ARG A 274 13.95 14.69 22.26
CA ARG A 274 14.72 14.97 23.49
C ARG A 274 13.98 14.48 24.72
N PRO A 275 14.68 14.31 25.86
CA PRO A 275 14.03 14.09 27.15
C PRO A 275 13.01 15.18 27.46
N ALA A 276 11.86 14.76 27.99
CA ALA A 276 10.83 15.64 28.52
C ALA A 276 11.34 16.39 29.75
N ARG A 277 10.89 17.63 29.93
CA ARG A 277 11.22 18.50 31.07
C ARG A 277 9.93 18.91 31.78
N ALA A 278 10.04 19.35 33.02
CA ALA A 278 8.88 19.87 33.77
C ALA A 278 8.16 21.03 33.03
N THR A 279 8.91 21.83 32.26
CA THR A 279 8.37 22.92 31.43
C THR A 279 7.51 22.45 30.25
N ASP A 280 7.66 21.19 29.81
CA ASP A 280 6.88 20.64 28.69
C ASP A 280 5.46 20.20 29.11
N SER A 281 5.15 20.21 30.42
CA SER A 281 3.90 19.64 30.98
C SER A 281 2.64 20.18 30.31
N SER A 282 2.53 21.49 30.10
CA SER A 282 1.36 22.09 29.45
C SER A 282 1.18 21.61 28.01
N ALA A 283 2.26 21.48 27.25
CA ALA A 283 2.21 20.99 25.88
C ALA A 283 1.87 19.49 25.81
N ILE A 284 2.42 18.69 26.73
CA ILE A 284 2.12 17.26 26.86
C ILE A 284 0.63 17.04 27.16
N LEU A 285 0.06 17.82 28.08
CA LEU A 285 -1.37 17.78 28.40
C LEU A 285 -2.23 18.13 27.18
N GLY A 286 -1.86 19.17 26.43
CA GLY A 286 -2.55 19.54 25.20
C GLY A 286 -2.52 18.43 24.14
N LEU A 287 -1.38 17.75 23.97
CA LEU A 287 -1.25 16.61 23.07
C LEU A 287 -2.11 15.41 23.51
N TRP A 288 -2.18 15.14 24.81
CA TRP A 288 -3.02 14.07 25.35
C TRP A 288 -4.50 14.38 25.25
N ASP A 289 -4.91 15.64 25.45
CA ASP A 289 -6.29 16.06 25.25
C ASP A 289 -6.74 15.85 23.79
N GLN A 290 -5.93 16.35 22.84
CA GLN A 290 -6.16 16.14 21.40
C GLN A 290 -6.17 14.66 20.97
N ALA A 291 -5.50 13.81 21.74
CA ALA A 291 -5.48 12.36 21.52
C ALA A 291 -6.56 11.59 22.30
N GLY A 292 -7.43 12.28 23.06
CA GLY A 292 -8.46 11.66 23.90
C GLY A 292 -7.89 10.83 25.06
N MET A 293 -6.67 11.13 25.50
CA MET A 293 -5.92 10.34 26.48
C MET A 293 -6.08 10.81 27.93
N LEU A 294 -6.69 11.98 28.16
CA LEU A 294 -6.88 12.49 29.52
C LEU A 294 -7.81 11.59 30.34
N GLY A 295 -8.73 10.85 29.72
CA GLY A 295 -9.62 9.92 30.42
C GLY A 295 -8.92 8.74 31.12
N TYR A 296 -7.63 8.50 30.82
CA TYR A 296 -6.85 7.41 31.41
C TYR A 296 -6.05 7.82 32.65
N THR A 297 -6.21 9.06 33.12
CA THR A 297 -5.62 9.55 34.38
C THR A 297 -6.55 10.56 35.04
N ARG A 298 -6.51 10.61 36.37
CA ARG A 298 -7.28 11.60 37.15
C ARG A 298 -6.47 12.84 37.50
N GLU A 299 -5.16 12.71 37.60
CA GLU A 299 -4.23 13.79 37.98
C GLU A 299 -3.06 13.83 36.99
N PRO A 300 -3.31 14.19 35.71
CA PRO A 300 -2.32 14.07 34.65
C PRO A 300 -1.03 14.88 34.92
N GLU A 301 -1.13 16.05 35.56
CA GLU A 301 0.01 16.86 35.99
C GLU A 301 0.88 16.13 37.01
N ARG A 302 0.24 15.42 37.95
CA ARG A 302 0.91 14.65 38.99
C ARG A 302 1.62 13.44 38.40
N ASP A 303 0.99 12.77 37.44
CA ASP A 303 1.59 11.64 36.71
C ASP A 303 2.84 12.08 35.93
N ILE A 304 2.76 13.20 35.19
CA ILE A 304 3.91 13.77 34.47
C ILE A 304 5.05 14.06 35.45
N SER A 305 4.73 14.74 36.56
CA SER A 305 5.72 15.11 37.58
C SER A 305 6.36 13.88 38.23
N ALA A 306 5.58 12.84 38.52
CA ALA A 306 6.07 11.60 39.13
C ALA A 306 6.99 10.82 38.20
N VAL A 307 6.64 10.71 36.91
CA VAL A 307 7.48 10.01 35.92
C VAL A 307 8.79 10.76 35.68
N LEU A 308 8.74 12.09 35.58
CA LEU A 308 9.94 12.93 35.46
C LEU A 308 10.85 12.79 36.68
N ALA A 309 10.29 12.79 37.88
CA ALA A 309 11.05 12.68 39.12
C ALA A 309 11.66 11.29 39.34
N ALA A 310 10.98 10.24 38.87
CA ALA A 310 11.45 8.87 38.98
C ALA A 310 12.61 8.55 38.02
N ASP A 311 12.79 9.37 36.97
CA ASP A 311 13.75 9.14 35.86
C ASP A 311 13.69 7.68 35.35
N ALA A 312 12.48 7.13 35.35
CA ALA A 312 12.26 5.70 35.23
C ALA A 312 12.29 5.21 33.77
N GLY A 313 12.87 5.95 32.82
CA GLY A 313 13.03 5.50 31.44
C GLY A 313 12.86 6.60 30.39
N ALA A 314 12.34 6.20 29.22
CA ALA A 314 12.23 7.06 28.05
C ALA A 314 10.99 7.97 28.10
N PHE A 315 11.01 9.02 28.93
CA PHE A 315 10.02 10.10 28.81
C PHE A 315 10.56 11.16 27.83
N LEU A 316 10.01 11.16 26.61
CA LEU A 316 10.53 11.91 25.47
C LEU A 316 9.47 12.85 24.90
N VAL A 317 9.92 13.98 24.38
CA VAL A 317 9.12 14.88 23.53
C VAL A 317 9.79 15.02 22.17
N ALA A 318 8.97 15.18 21.14
CA ALA A 318 9.40 15.55 19.81
C ALA A 318 9.07 17.03 19.60
N GLU A 319 10.10 17.82 19.31
CA GLU A 319 10.00 19.25 19.07
C GLU A 319 10.21 19.55 17.59
N ALA A 320 9.33 20.34 16.99
CA ALA A 320 9.47 20.83 15.61
C ALA A 320 9.20 22.33 15.58
N ALA A 321 10.11 23.11 14.99
CA ALA A 321 10.03 24.57 14.92
C ALA A 321 9.80 25.26 16.29
N GLY A 322 10.37 24.70 17.37
CA GLY A 322 10.23 25.22 18.74
C GLY A 322 8.95 24.81 19.47
N GLU A 323 8.08 24.02 18.83
CA GLU A 323 6.83 23.53 19.41
C GLU A 323 6.90 22.03 19.71
N THR A 324 6.34 21.61 20.83
CA THR A 324 6.21 20.19 21.17
C THR A 324 5.07 19.56 20.37
N VAL A 325 5.42 18.72 19.39
CA VAL A 325 4.49 18.12 18.43
C VAL A 325 4.22 16.64 18.68
N GLY A 326 4.96 16.02 19.59
CA GLY A 326 4.76 14.64 20.00
C GLY A 326 5.33 14.34 21.37
N VAL A 327 4.81 13.30 22.00
CA VAL A 327 5.25 12.83 23.32
C VAL A 327 5.19 11.31 23.39
N LEU A 328 6.21 10.71 24.01
CA LEU A 328 6.23 9.31 24.40
C LEU A 328 6.57 9.23 25.89
N MET A 329 5.69 8.63 26.68
CA MET A 329 5.90 8.36 28.09
C MET A 329 6.28 6.89 28.29
N GLY A 330 7.57 6.64 28.47
CA GLY A 330 8.12 5.34 28.84
C GLY A 330 8.38 5.22 30.34
N SER A 331 8.35 3.99 30.84
CA SER A 331 8.81 3.63 32.20
C SER A 331 9.61 2.32 32.17
N ASN A 332 10.14 1.92 33.32
CA ASN A 332 10.82 0.66 33.50
C ASN A 332 10.49 0.08 34.88
N ASP A 333 10.51 -1.25 34.99
CA ASP A 333 10.33 -1.98 36.24
C ASP A 333 11.63 -2.64 36.74
N GLY A 334 12.78 -2.16 36.24
CA GLY A 334 14.12 -2.73 36.47
C GLY A 334 14.41 -4.02 35.69
N ARG A 335 13.41 -4.66 35.06
CA ARG A 335 13.59 -5.88 34.26
C ARG A 335 13.25 -5.65 32.79
N ARG A 336 12.26 -4.80 32.51
CA ARG A 336 11.73 -4.51 31.17
C ARG A 336 11.33 -3.04 31.09
N GLY A 337 11.43 -2.50 29.88
CA GLY A 337 10.85 -1.20 29.53
C GLY A 337 9.37 -1.32 29.23
N TRP A 338 8.65 -0.21 29.41
CA TRP A 338 7.23 -0.07 29.11
C TRP A 338 6.99 1.21 28.34
N ILE A 339 6.23 1.16 27.26
CA ILE A 339 5.68 2.34 26.59
C ILE A 339 4.24 2.51 27.04
N ASN A 340 3.99 3.54 27.85
CA ASN A 340 2.71 3.73 28.50
C ASN A 340 1.79 4.64 27.68
N ARG A 341 2.34 5.67 27.04
CA ARG A 341 1.58 6.62 26.22
C ARG A 341 2.42 7.10 25.04
N LEU A 342 1.78 7.23 23.89
CA LEU A 342 2.35 7.84 22.69
C LEU A 342 1.28 8.72 22.05
N ALA A 343 1.55 10.02 21.91
CA ALA A 343 0.65 10.95 21.26
C ALA A 343 1.41 11.86 20.30
N ILE A 344 0.82 12.11 19.14
CA ILE A 344 1.33 13.03 18.11
C ILE A 344 0.21 14.01 17.76
N ALA A 345 0.55 15.29 17.71
CA ALA A 345 -0.35 16.36 17.28
C ALA A 345 -1.01 15.96 15.95
N PRO A 346 -2.35 16.05 15.81
CA PRO A 346 -3.07 15.58 14.62
C PRO A 346 -2.47 16.06 13.30
N GLN A 347 -2.12 17.35 13.23
CA GLN A 347 -1.53 17.99 12.06
C GLN A 347 -0.07 17.55 11.78
N HIS A 348 0.59 16.85 12.71
CA HIS A 348 1.94 16.30 12.54
C HIS A 348 1.98 14.77 12.42
N ARG A 349 0.82 14.09 12.34
CA ARG A 349 0.72 12.63 12.11
C ARG A 349 1.18 12.25 10.71
N ALA A 350 1.51 10.97 10.52
CA ALA A 350 2.05 10.41 9.27
C ALA A 350 3.37 11.07 8.77
N ARG A 351 4.10 11.79 9.64
CA ARG A 351 5.41 12.39 9.35
C ARG A 351 6.60 11.60 9.91
N GLY A 352 6.36 10.40 10.43
CA GLY A 352 7.40 9.56 11.04
C GLY A 352 7.79 9.92 12.49
N ILE A 353 7.20 10.96 13.08
CA ILE A 353 7.50 11.42 14.45
C ILE A 353 7.26 10.32 15.49
N GLY A 354 6.15 9.59 15.40
CA GLY A 354 5.87 8.48 16.30
C GLY A 354 6.95 7.39 16.23
N ARG A 355 7.42 7.06 15.03
CA ARG A 355 8.53 6.11 14.84
C ARG A 355 9.84 6.64 15.41
N ALA A 356 10.13 7.93 15.26
CA ALA A 356 11.32 8.55 15.83
C ALA A 356 11.31 8.53 17.37
N LEU A 357 10.17 8.85 17.99
CA LEU A 357 9.98 8.74 19.43
C LEU A 357 10.17 7.31 19.93
N VAL A 358 9.61 6.31 19.25
CA VAL A 358 9.75 4.90 19.63
C VAL A 358 11.19 4.43 19.49
N ALA A 359 11.86 4.73 18.37
CA ALA A 359 13.24 4.34 18.15
C ALA A 359 14.19 4.93 19.21
N GLU A 360 13.97 6.20 19.60
CA GLU A 360 14.77 6.81 20.67
C GLU A 360 14.43 6.21 22.04
N ALA A 361 13.17 5.86 22.29
CA ALA A 361 12.79 5.16 23.51
C ALA A 361 13.46 3.79 23.63
N GLU A 362 13.47 3.00 22.55
CA GLU A 362 14.18 1.72 22.46
C GLU A 362 15.68 1.90 22.71
N ARG A 363 16.30 2.93 22.12
CA ARG A 363 17.72 3.24 22.33
C ARG A 363 18.02 3.55 23.80
N VAL A 364 17.20 4.39 24.43
CA VAL A 364 17.35 4.75 25.86
C VAL A 364 17.15 3.52 26.75
N MET A 365 16.11 2.71 26.50
CA MET A 365 15.84 1.49 27.27
C MET A 365 16.97 0.46 27.11
N GLY A 366 17.47 0.25 25.89
CA GLY A 366 18.57 -0.66 25.59
C GLY A 366 19.89 -0.22 26.23
N ALA A 367 20.20 1.08 26.19
CA ALA A 367 21.36 1.64 26.89
C ALA A 367 21.25 1.47 28.42
N GLY A 368 20.03 1.47 28.96
CA GLY A 368 19.72 1.15 30.36
C GLY A 368 19.77 -0.34 30.70
N GLY A 369 20.17 -1.22 29.77
CA GLY A 369 20.29 -2.65 30.00
C GLY A 369 18.96 -3.42 30.00
N LEU A 370 17.88 -2.81 29.50
CA LEU A 370 16.56 -3.44 29.44
C LEU A 370 16.47 -4.30 28.16
N PRO A 371 16.30 -5.63 28.27
CA PRO A 371 16.32 -6.53 27.11
C PRO A 371 15.02 -6.52 26.29
N GLN A 372 13.97 -5.85 26.76
CA GLN A 372 12.66 -5.86 26.12
C GLN A 372 11.83 -4.61 26.49
N ALA A 373 11.05 -4.11 25.54
CA ALA A 373 10.00 -3.12 25.74
C ALA A 373 8.61 -3.74 25.58
N ASN A 374 7.69 -3.41 26.49
CA ASN A 374 6.30 -3.85 26.48
C ASN A 374 5.35 -2.66 26.27
N LEU A 375 4.14 -2.94 25.80
CA LEU A 375 3.07 -1.96 25.66
C LEU A 375 1.71 -2.64 25.73
N LEU A 376 0.66 -1.86 25.99
CA LEU A 376 -0.73 -2.32 25.93
C LEU A 376 -1.48 -1.50 24.90
N VAL A 377 -2.22 -2.19 24.04
CA VAL A 377 -3.10 -1.58 23.03
C VAL A 377 -4.51 -2.09 23.28
N PHE A 378 -5.50 -1.21 23.21
CA PHE A 378 -6.89 -1.66 23.25
C PHE A 378 -7.20 -2.55 22.05
N ALA A 379 -7.96 -3.62 22.28
CA ALA A 379 -8.26 -4.63 21.26
C ALA A 379 -9.04 -4.08 20.06
N ASP A 380 -9.78 -2.98 20.24
CA ASP A 380 -10.53 -2.28 19.21
C ASP A 380 -9.72 -1.17 18.49
N ASN A 381 -8.55 -0.80 19.01
CA ASN A 381 -7.70 0.22 18.42
C ASN A 381 -6.75 -0.39 17.36
N ARG A 382 -7.31 -0.75 16.19
CA ARG A 382 -6.54 -1.37 15.09
C ARG A 382 -5.43 -0.47 14.55
N ASP A 383 -5.67 0.84 14.46
CA ASP A 383 -4.66 1.80 13.98
C ASP A 383 -3.38 1.74 14.84
N ALA A 384 -3.53 1.62 16.16
CA ALA A 384 -2.40 1.44 17.06
C ALA A 384 -1.77 0.05 16.90
N GLN A 385 -2.56 -1.02 16.74
CA GLN A 385 -2.04 -2.38 16.51
C GLN A 385 -1.15 -2.42 15.26
N ASP A 386 -1.64 -1.93 14.11
CA ASP A 386 -0.90 -1.88 12.85
C ASP A 386 0.37 -1.01 12.94
N PHE A 387 0.33 0.07 13.74
CA PHE A 387 1.50 0.90 13.99
C PHE A 387 2.59 0.12 14.74
N TRP A 388 2.23 -0.60 15.80
CA TRP A 388 3.18 -1.36 16.62
C TRP A 388 3.74 -2.58 15.89
N GLU A 389 2.91 -3.29 15.13
CA GLU A 389 3.34 -4.45 14.32
C GLU A 389 4.39 -4.05 13.27
N ARG A 390 4.20 -2.92 12.59
CA ARG A 390 5.18 -2.38 11.62
C ARG A 390 6.52 -1.99 12.28
N LEU A 391 6.53 -1.73 13.57
CA LEU A 391 7.74 -1.46 14.35
C LEU A 391 8.37 -2.73 14.93
N GLY A 392 7.81 -3.91 14.66
CA GLY A 392 8.34 -5.20 15.12
C GLY A 392 7.82 -5.65 16.48
N TYR A 393 6.82 -4.96 17.05
CA TYR A 393 6.14 -5.43 18.26
C TYR A 393 5.15 -6.53 17.91
N SER A 394 5.32 -7.71 18.48
CA SER A 394 4.43 -8.85 18.26
C SER A 394 3.41 -9.00 19.39
N ALA A 395 2.17 -9.32 19.03
CA ALA A 395 1.15 -9.70 20.02
C ALA A 395 1.58 -10.99 20.77
N SER A 396 1.50 -10.93 22.10
CA SER A 396 1.60 -12.12 22.95
C SER A 396 0.18 -12.66 23.26
N ALA A 397 0.08 -13.88 23.79
CA ALA A 397 -1.17 -14.52 24.23
C ALA A 397 -2.14 -13.53 24.94
N PRO A 398 -3.48 -13.76 24.91
CA PRO A 398 -4.47 -12.76 25.35
C PRO A 398 -4.19 -12.24 26.77
N VAL A 399 -3.92 -10.94 26.87
CA VAL A 399 -3.65 -10.25 28.14
C VAL A 399 -4.95 -9.71 28.70
N THR A 400 -5.24 -9.98 29.98
CA THR A 400 -6.34 -9.35 30.72
C THR A 400 -5.77 -8.33 31.72
N LEU A 401 -6.03 -7.04 31.50
CA LEU A 401 -5.66 -6.00 32.44
C LEU A 401 -6.64 -5.96 33.62
N ARG A 402 -6.12 -5.99 34.85
CA ARG A 402 -6.88 -5.82 36.09
C ARG A 402 -6.17 -4.79 36.95
N SER A 403 -6.92 -3.81 37.45
CA SER A 403 -6.39 -2.72 38.26
C SER A 403 -7.14 -2.64 39.58
N LYS A 404 -6.43 -2.39 40.68
CA LYS A 404 -7.00 -2.10 42.01
C LYS A 404 -6.32 -0.87 42.57
N ARG A 405 -7.11 0.09 43.07
CA ARG A 405 -6.58 1.29 43.71
C ARG A 405 -6.00 0.94 45.08
N LEU A 406 -4.78 1.41 45.33
CA LEU A 406 -4.12 1.27 46.64
C LEU A 406 -4.41 2.54 47.46
N GLY A 407 -4.77 2.40 48.73
CA GLY A 407 -5.02 3.53 49.63
C GLY A 407 -6.35 4.29 49.44
N ALA A 408 -7.24 3.83 48.55
CA ALA A 408 -8.57 4.42 48.40
C ALA A 408 -9.58 3.86 49.41
N SER A 409 -10.37 4.76 50.00
CA SER A 409 -11.56 4.38 50.78
C SER A 409 -12.61 3.79 49.83
N PRO A 410 -13.39 2.77 50.24
CA PRO A 410 -14.44 2.17 49.41
C PRO A 410 -15.53 3.15 48.91
N ALA A 411 -15.54 4.39 49.41
CA ALA A 411 -16.49 5.44 49.07
C ALA A 411 -16.07 6.33 47.87
N ASP A 412 -14.85 6.19 47.35
CA ASP A 412 -14.43 6.95 46.16
C ASP A 412 -14.96 6.27 44.88
N PRO A 413 -15.81 6.92 44.08
CA PRO A 413 -16.34 6.32 42.85
C PRO A 413 -15.22 6.01 41.83
N CYS A 414 -15.42 4.91 41.08
CA CYS A 414 -14.55 4.36 40.02
C CYS A 414 -14.21 5.34 38.89
#